data_AF-A0A7Z2GRJ8-F1
#
_entry.id   AF-A0A7Z2GRJ8-F1
#
_cell.length_a   1.000
_cell.length_b   1.000
_cell.length_c   1.000
_cell.angle_alpha   90.00
_cell.angle_beta   90.00
_cell.angle_gamma   90.00
#
_symmetry.space_group_name_H-M   'P 1'
#
loop_
_entity.id
_entity.type
_entity.pdbx_description
1 polymer ?
#
loop_
_entity_poly.entity_id
_entity_poly.type
_entity_poly.pdbx_seq_one_letter_code
_entity_poly.pdbx_strand_id
1 'polypeptide(L)' 'MSDIRHQLRDLRVKEGVTQTDLAKSVGLNRTSITNIESLRQKLTMDNLICIADALDYRVEVKFVKRR' A
#
# COMPACT_ATOMS: atom_id res chain seq x y z
N MET A 1 15.95 -5.88 -3.37
CA MET A 1 15.32 -4.92 -2.44
C MET A 1 13.83 -4.95 -2.72
N SER A 2 13.01 -5.40 -1.77
CA SER A 2 11.55 -5.44 -1.97
C SER A 2 11.04 -3.99 -2.00
N ASP A 3 10.37 -3.62 -3.08
CA ASP A 3 9.67 -2.33 -3.18
C ASP A 3 8.48 -2.34 -2.23
N ILE A 4 8.23 -1.24 -1.53
CA ILE A 4 7.09 -1.06 -0.61
C ILE A 4 5.75 -1.43 -1.27
N ARG A 5 5.64 -1.27 -2.59
CA ARG A 5 4.43 -1.61 -3.35
C ARG A 5 4.22 -3.11 -3.51
N HIS A 6 5.32 -3.87 -3.64
CA HIS A 6 5.24 -5.33 -3.65
C HIS A 6 4.80 -5.82 -2.27
N GLN A 7 5.36 -5.25 -1.20
CA GLN A 7 4.92 -5.55 0.17
C GLN A 7 3.42 -5.27 0.37
N LEU A 8 2.92 -4.13 -0.14
CA LEU A 8 1.52 -3.77 -0.04
C LEU A 8 0.60 -4.76 -0.76
N ARG A 9 0.99 -5.21 -1.97
CA ARG A 9 0.27 -6.26 -2.71
C ARG A 9 0.29 -7.59 -1.93
N ASP A 10 1.43 -7.98 -1.39
CA ASP A 10 1.58 -9.25 -0.69
C ASP A 10 0.77 -9.26 0.61
N LEU A 11 0.79 -8.16 1.37
CA LEU A 11 -0.04 -7.97 2.56
C LEU A 11 -1.52 -8.06 2.20
N ARG A 12 -1.96 -7.34 1.17
CA ARG A 12 -3.36 -7.37 0.71
C ARG A 12 -3.80 -8.80 0.36
N VAL A 13 -2.97 -9.57 -0.36
CA VAL A 13 -3.27 -10.96 -0.71
C VAL A 13 -3.29 -11.87 0.52
N LYS A 14 -2.36 -11.67 1.47
CA LYS A 14 -2.28 -12.42 2.72
C LYS A 14 -3.53 -12.23 3.59
N GLU A 15 -4.07 -11.01 3.64
CA GLU A 15 -5.31 -10.68 4.36
C GLU A 15 -6.58 -11.06 3.57
N GLY A 16 -6.46 -11.64 2.37
CA GLY A 16 -7.61 -12.04 1.55
C GLY A 16 -8.41 -10.88 0.98
N VAL A 17 -7.87 -9.66 1.00
CA VAL A 17 -8.55 -8.44 0.57
C VAL A 17 -8.41 -8.27 -0.96
N THR A 18 -9.48 -7.97 -1.68
CA THR A 18 -9.36 -7.68 -3.12
C THR A 18 -8.91 -6.24 -3.38
N GLN A 19 -8.37 -5.94 -4.57
CA GLN A 19 -8.04 -4.56 -4.94
C GLN A 19 -9.27 -3.62 -4.88
N THR A 20 -10.46 -4.16 -5.15
CA THR A 20 -11.71 -3.41 -5.10
C THR A 20 -12.10 -3.10 -3.66
N ASP A 21 -11.93 -4.06 -2.75
CA ASP A 21 -12.28 -3.87 -1.34
C ASP A 21 -11.33 -2.90 -0.66
N LEU A 22 -10.03 -3.02 -0.94
CA LEU A 22 -9.03 -2.06 -0.48
C LEU A 22 -9.34 -0.66 -1.02
N ALA A 23 -9.68 -0.54 -2.31
CA ALA A 23 -10.02 0.77 -2.89
C ALA A 23 -11.21 1.41 -2.17
N LYS A 24 -12.26 0.63 -1.89
CA LYS A 24 -13.43 1.10 -1.14
C LYS A 24 -13.09 1.55 0.28
N SER A 25 -12.24 0.81 1.00
CA SER A 25 -11.89 1.15 2.38
C SER A 25 -11.06 2.43 2.48
N VAL A 26 -10.23 2.73 1.48
CA VAL A 26 -9.41 3.96 1.46
C VAL A 26 -10.00 5.10 0.62
N GLY A 27 -11.24 4.95 0.13
CA GLY A 27 -11.90 5.99 -0.69
C GLY A 27 -11.27 6.23 -2.06
N LEU A 28 -10.54 5.24 -2.60
CA LEU A 28 -9.95 5.28 -3.94
C LEU A 28 -10.76 4.44 -4.92
N ASN A 29 -10.46 4.57 -6.21
CA ASN A 29 -10.98 3.64 -7.22
C ASN A 29 -10.04 2.43 -7.38
N ARG A 30 -10.59 1.30 -7.84
CA ARG A 30 -9.83 0.06 -8.07
C ARG A 30 -8.60 0.28 -8.96
N THR A 31 -8.73 1.09 -10.01
CA THR A 31 -7.65 1.39 -10.95
C THR A 31 -6.48 2.10 -10.29
N SER A 32 -6.73 2.99 -9.32
CA SER A 32 -5.69 3.65 -8.52
C SER A 32 -4.91 2.62 -7.70
N ILE A 33 -5.58 1.66 -7.05
CA ILE A 33 -4.90 0.56 -6.34
C ILE A 33 -4.06 -0.27 -7.31
N THR A 34 -4.61 -0.67 -8.46
CA THR A 34 -3.86 -1.41 -9.48
C THR A 34 -2.64 -0.63 -9.98
N ASN A 35 -2.77 0.68 -10.20
CA ASN A 35 -1.65 1.52 -10.68
C ASN A 35 -0.59 1.74 -9.60
N ILE A 36 -1.00 1.84 -8.33
CA ILE A 36 -0.09 1.91 -7.18
C ILE A 36 0.73 0.62 -7.08
N GLU A 37 0.08 -0.55 -7.15
CA GLU A 37 0.72 -1.87 -7.10
C GLU A 37 1.60 -2.16 -8.33
N SER A 38 1.28 -1.59 -9.50
CA SER A 38 1.98 -1.82 -10.77
C SER A 38 3.02 -0.75 -11.14
N LEU A 39 3.41 0.12 -10.20
CA LEU A 39 4.37 1.22 -10.39
C LEU A 39 3.92 2.33 -11.36
N ARG A 40 2.68 2.27 -11.86
CA ARG A 40 2.13 3.25 -12.81
C ARG A 40 1.62 4.53 -12.13
N GLN A 41 1.45 4.51 -10.82
CA GLN A 41 1.06 5.67 -10.01
C GLN A 41 2.01 5.85 -8.83
N LYS A 42 2.36 7.10 -8.52
CA LYS A 42 3.20 7.42 -7.36
C LYS A 42 2.44 7.12 -6.06
N LEU A 43 3.07 6.37 -5.16
CA LEU A 43 2.54 6.13 -3.82
C LEU A 43 2.92 7.33 -2.94
N THR A 44 1.92 8.05 -2.45
CA THR A 44 2.11 9.13 -1.48
C THR A 44 2.18 8.56 -0.07
N MET A 45 2.72 9.32 0.89
CA MET A 45 2.73 8.91 2.29
C MET A 45 1.31 8.78 2.84
N ASP A 46 0.40 9.67 2.47
CA ASP A 46 -1.00 9.61 2.91
C ASP A 46 -1.67 8.31 2.45
N ASN A 47 -1.52 7.95 1.17
CA ASN A 47 -2.08 6.70 0.65
C ASN A 47 -1.42 5.47 1.29
N LEU A 48 -0.12 5.53 1.56
CA LEU A 48 0.59 4.45 2.25
C LEU A 48 0.04 4.24 3.66
N ILE A 49 -0.19 5.32 4.41
CA ILE A 49 -0.77 5.25 5.76
C ILE A 49 -2.20 4.72 5.69
N CYS A 50 -3.06 5.29 4.84
CA CYS A 50 -4.45 4.84 4.72
C CYS A 50 -4.55 3.37 4.31
N ILE A 51 -3.69 2.90 3.40
CA ILE A 51 -3.68 1.49 2.99
C ILE A 51 -3.18 0.59 4.13
N ALA A 52 -2.15 1.01 4.88
CA ALA A 52 -1.68 0.25 6.02
C ALA A 52 -2.79 0.12 7.08
N ASP A 53 -3.44 1.22 7.44
CA ASP A 53 -4.55 1.24 8.39
C ASP A 53 -5.71 0.35 7.92
N ALA A 54 -6.06 0.41 6.63
CA ALA A 54 -7.11 -0.42 6.04
C ALA A 54 -6.79 -1.92 6.03
N LEU A 55 -5.51 -2.29 6.17
CA LEU A 55 -5.05 -3.67 6.27
C LEU A 55 -4.74 -4.08 7.72
N ASP A 56 -4.99 -3.21 8.72
CA ASP A 56 -4.63 -3.39 10.13
C ASP A 56 -3.10 -3.47 10.38
N TYR A 57 -2.34 -2.70 9.61
CA TYR A 57 -0.90 -2.54 9.76
C TYR A 57 -0.52 -1.09 10.07
N ARG A 58 0.67 -0.90 10.64
CA ARG A 58 1.26 0.44 10.85
C ARG A 58 2.48 0.66 9.97
N VAL A 59 2.67 1.91 9.55
CA VAL A 59 3.89 2.34 8.83
C VAL A 59 4.92 2.82 9.84
N GLU A 60 6.12 2.21 9.84
CA GLU A 60 7.22 2.62 10.71
C GLU A 60 8.37 3.16 9.86
N VAL A 61 8.65 4.46 9.98
CA VAL A 61 9.74 5.13 9.26
C VAL A 61 10.92 5.30 10.20
N LYS A 62 12.08 4.77 9.81
CA LYS A 62 13.34 4.90 10.55
C LYS A 62 14.39 5.59 9.72
N PHE A 63 15.05 6.58 10.29
CA PHE A 63 16.29 7.11 9.75
C PHE A 63 17.39 6.07 9.97
N VAL A 64 17.93 5.56 8.87
CA VAL A 64 19.11 4.68 8.89
C VAL A 64 20.36 5.51 8.60
N LYS A 65 21.44 5.17 9.29
CA LYS A 65 22.72 5.88 9.17
C LYS A 65 23.20 5.78 7.72
N ARG A 66 23.55 6.93 7.12
CA ARG A 66 24.01 7.00 5.72
C ARG A 66 25.38 6.36 5.52
N ARG A 67 26.16 6.22 6.60
CA ARG A 67 27.42 5.47 6.74
C ARG A 67 27.62 5.11 8.22
#